data_AF-L9YHC6-F1
#
_entry.id   AF-L9YHC6-F1
#
_cell.length_a   1.000
_cell.length_b   1.000
_cell.length_c   1.000
_cell.angle_alpha   90.00
_cell.angle_beta   90.00
_cell.angle_gamma   90.00
#
_symmetry.space_group_name_H-M   'P 1'
#
loop_
_entity.id
_entity.type
_entity.pdbx_description
1 polymer ?
#
loop_
_entity_poly.entity_id
_entity_poly.type
_entity_poly.pdbx_seq_one_letter_code
_entity_poly.pdbx_strand_id
1 'polypeptide(L)'
;MKVRYYADPDVRNWHEHAVELLRTIYDDHNIDVEIDCVEQRYGLITNFPGNVRHTTPQDVYERDLKSNHELIDAIDQRPSKAYKRSGKLDIAGNVAIVADEGTVRWASTLPGYTDGYGPDAGSQAAMDFLEDIAISPSNRVCVECLHLLDGDERFCPNCGCELP
;
A
#
# COMPACT_ATOMS: atom_id res chain seq x y z
N MET A 1 7.17 -1.73 -11.54
CA MET A 1 6.20 -1.60 -10.45
C MET A 1 6.92 -1.15 -9.19
N LYS A 2 6.25 -0.43 -8.28
CA LYS A 2 6.79 -0.06 -6.97
C LYS A 2 5.77 -0.15 -5.84
N VAL A 3 6.27 -0.28 -4.61
CA VAL A 3 5.49 -0.18 -3.37
C VAL A 3 5.58 1.25 -2.83
N ARG A 4 4.45 1.92 -2.68
CA ARG A 4 4.36 3.26 -2.10
C ARG A 4 3.80 3.17 -0.68
N TYR A 5 4.41 3.90 0.24
CA TYR A 5 3.88 4.11 1.58
C TYR A 5 3.48 5.56 1.80
N TYR A 6 2.24 5.78 2.23
CA TYR A 6 1.76 7.10 2.66
C TYR A 6 2.13 7.29 4.13
N ALA A 7 3.23 7.98 4.38
CA ALA A 7 3.92 8.05 5.65
C ALA A 7 3.24 8.93 6.70
N ASP A 8 3.82 8.90 7.90
CA ASP A 8 3.43 9.71 9.06
C ASP A 8 2.00 9.43 9.59
N PRO A 9 1.60 8.17 9.86
CA PRO A 9 0.38 7.88 10.63
C PRO A 9 0.45 8.49 12.04
N ASP A 10 -0.64 8.44 12.80
CA ASP A 10 -0.64 8.85 14.22
C ASP A 10 0.26 7.95 15.11
N VAL A 11 0.54 6.72 14.66
CA VAL A 11 1.26 5.69 15.41
C VAL A 11 2.71 5.57 14.94
N ARG A 12 3.65 6.08 15.74
CA ARG A 12 5.08 6.15 15.41
C ARG A 12 5.69 4.77 15.12
N ASN A 13 5.36 3.77 15.92
CA ASN A 13 5.94 2.43 15.75
C ASN A 13 5.54 1.80 14.41
N TRP A 14 4.31 2.04 13.93
CA TRP A 14 3.90 1.59 12.60
C TRP A 14 4.66 2.30 11.50
N HIS A 15 4.94 3.59 11.69
CA HIS A 15 5.75 4.36 10.74
C HIS A 15 7.18 3.82 10.62
N GLU A 16 7.86 3.66 11.76
CA GLU A 16 9.24 3.18 11.81
C GLU A 16 9.34 1.77 11.21
N HIS A 17 8.41 0.87 11.60
CA HIS A 17 8.36 -0.50 11.08
C HIS A 17 8.05 -0.55 9.57
N ALA A 18 7.12 0.27 9.07
CA ALA A 18 6.84 0.33 7.64
C ALA A 18 8.07 0.77 6.82
N VAL A 19 8.83 1.75 7.31
CA VAL A 19 10.06 2.22 6.66
C VAL A 19 11.13 1.12 6.64
N GLU A 20 11.25 0.35 7.72
CA GLU A 20 12.15 -0.81 7.79
C GLU A 20 11.74 -1.91 6.80
N LEU A 21 10.46 -2.28 6.76
CA LEU A 21 9.94 -3.27 5.81
C LEU A 21 10.19 -2.87 4.36
N LEU A 22 9.99 -1.59 4.00
CA LEU A 22 10.30 -1.09 2.66
C LEU A 22 11.78 -1.20 2.30
N ARG A 23 12.69 -1.03 3.27
CA ARG A 23 14.12 -1.27 3.04
C ARG A 23 14.37 -2.74 2.74
N THR A 24 13.81 -3.64 3.54
CA THR A 24 13.89 -5.09 3.30
C THR A 24 13.34 -5.48 1.93
N ILE A 25 12.18 -4.94 1.54
CA ILE A 25 11.57 -5.17 0.22
C ILE A 25 12.51 -4.75 -0.91
N TYR A 26 13.18 -3.61 -0.76
CA TYR A 26 14.15 -3.14 -1.74
C TYR A 26 15.43 -3.99 -1.74
N ASP A 27 16.05 -4.19 -0.58
CA ASP A 27 17.36 -4.83 -0.45
C ASP A 27 17.32 -6.32 -0.80
N ASP A 28 16.30 -7.03 -0.35
CA ASP A 28 16.21 -8.49 -0.49
C ASP A 28 15.52 -8.93 -1.79
N HIS A 29 14.56 -8.13 -2.28
CA HIS A 29 13.72 -8.50 -3.43
C HIS A 29 13.89 -7.60 -4.65
N ASN A 30 14.67 -6.52 -4.55
CA ASN A 30 14.91 -5.55 -5.62
C ASN A 30 13.60 -5.00 -6.22
N ILE A 31 12.60 -4.79 -5.35
CA ILE A 31 11.34 -4.13 -5.71
C ILE A 31 11.49 -2.64 -5.41
N ASP A 32 11.14 -1.79 -6.38
CA ASP A 32 11.18 -0.35 -6.19
C ASP A 32 10.23 0.06 -5.05
N VAL A 33 10.71 0.98 -4.21
CA VAL A 33 9.93 1.52 -3.09
C VAL A 33 9.91 3.04 -3.12
N GLU A 34 8.86 3.63 -2.57
CA GLU A 34 8.78 5.06 -2.36
C GLU A 34 7.91 5.42 -1.16
N ILE A 35 8.17 6.59 -0.60
CA ILE A 35 7.47 7.14 0.54
C ILE A 35 6.90 8.50 0.16
N ASP A 36 5.62 8.70 0.45
CA ASP A 36 4.96 10.00 0.39
C ASP A 36 4.63 10.47 1.81
N CYS A 37 5.43 11.40 2.34
CA CYS A 37 5.26 12.00 3.66
C CYS A 37 4.09 12.99 3.65
N VAL A 38 2.89 12.48 3.98
CA VAL A 38 1.62 13.22 3.89
C VAL A 38 1.30 14.07 5.12
N GLU A 39 1.76 13.68 6.32
CA GLU A 39 1.44 14.38 7.58
C GLU A 39 2.68 14.97 8.29
N GLN A 40 3.90 14.63 7.85
CA GLN A 40 5.19 15.20 8.30
C GLN A 40 5.40 15.19 9.83
N ARG A 41 5.03 14.10 10.49
CA ARG A 41 5.00 14.01 11.96
C ARG A 41 6.33 13.61 12.57
N TYR A 42 7.10 12.79 11.88
CA TYR A 42 8.26 12.10 12.48
C TYR A 42 9.62 12.61 12.01
N GLY A 43 9.63 13.66 11.19
CA GLY A 43 10.85 14.31 10.70
C GLY A 43 11.30 13.77 9.34
N LEU A 44 12.53 14.09 8.94
CA LEU A 44 13.06 13.69 7.65
C LEU A 44 13.51 12.22 7.66
N ILE A 45 13.07 11.46 6.66
CA ILE A 45 13.56 10.11 6.39
C ILE A 45 14.84 10.25 5.57
N THR A 46 15.96 9.81 6.14
CA THR A 46 17.28 9.88 5.50
C THR A 46 17.79 8.49 5.16
N ASN A 47 18.66 8.39 4.14
CA ASN A 47 19.24 7.12 3.68
C ASN A 47 18.16 6.05 3.37
N PHE A 48 17.09 6.45 2.67
CA PHE A 48 16.11 5.52 2.15
C PHE A 48 16.49 5.15 0.72
N PRO A 49 16.47 3.85 0.33
CA PRO A 49 16.91 3.42 -1.00
C PRO A 49 16.00 3.91 -2.13
N GLY A 50 14.73 4.17 -1.82
CA GLY A 50 13.73 4.67 -2.76
C GLY A 50 13.56 6.19 -2.76
N ASN A 51 12.52 6.65 -3.45
CA ASN A 51 12.16 8.07 -3.46
C ASN A 51 11.37 8.45 -2.22
N VAL A 52 11.73 9.57 -1.58
CA VAL A 52 10.93 10.20 -0.52
C VAL A 52 10.38 11.52 -1.05
N ARG A 53 9.07 11.71 -0.96
CA ARG A 53 8.36 12.91 -1.39
C ARG A 53 7.58 13.50 -0.22
N HIS A 54 7.34 14.79 -0.29
CA HIS A 54 6.51 15.50 0.67
C HIS A 54 5.30 16.04 -0.07
N THR A 55 4.11 15.63 0.36
CA THR A 55 2.84 16.06 -0.22
C THR A 55 1.84 16.35 0.88
N THR A 56 0.63 16.74 0.49
CA THR A 56 -0.51 16.79 1.41
C THR A 56 -1.42 15.56 1.21
N PRO A 57 -2.27 15.21 2.19
CA PRO A 57 -3.28 14.18 2.01
C PRO A 57 -4.23 14.52 0.86
N GLN A 58 -4.51 15.81 0.64
CA GLN A 58 -5.36 16.28 -0.45
C GLN A 58 -4.75 15.98 -1.82
N ASP A 59 -3.46 16.28 -2.00
CA ASP A 59 -2.77 16.03 -3.28
C ASP A 59 -2.73 14.54 -3.60
N VAL A 60 -2.45 13.70 -2.60
CA VAL A 60 -2.50 12.24 -2.75
C VAL A 60 -3.90 11.78 -3.12
N TYR A 61 -4.93 12.26 -2.41
CA TYR A 61 -6.30 11.88 -2.69
C TYR A 61 -6.71 12.22 -4.13
N GLU A 62 -6.35 13.40 -4.62
CA GLU A 62 -6.68 13.83 -5.98
C GLU A 62 -5.88 13.09 -7.06
N ARG A 63 -4.58 12.88 -6.82
CA ARG A 63 -3.67 12.21 -7.76
C ARG A 63 -3.94 10.71 -7.87
N ASP A 64 -4.06 10.03 -6.73
CA ASP A 64 -3.97 8.57 -6.68
C ASP A 64 -5.33 7.90 -6.51
N LEU A 65 -6.28 8.55 -5.82
CA LEU A 65 -7.44 7.85 -5.23
C LEU A 65 -8.79 8.28 -5.86
N LYS A 66 -9.08 9.58 -5.93
CA LYS A 66 -10.43 10.14 -6.15
C LYS A 66 -11.10 9.70 -7.44
N SER A 67 -10.36 9.62 -8.54
CA SER A 67 -10.88 9.35 -9.89
C SER A 67 -10.20 8.15 -10.55
N ASN A 68 -9.63 7.26 -9.73
CA ASN A 68 -8.92 6.08 -10.21
C ASN A 68 -9.87 4.88 -10.27
N HIS A 69 -10.36 4.59 -11.48
CA HIS A 69 -11.32 3.49 -11.70
C HIS A 69 -10.73 2.12 -11.40
N GLU A 70 -9.46 1.88 -11.74
CA GLU A 70 -8.80 0.60 -11.49
C GLU A 70 -8.67 0.31 -10.00
N LEU A 71 -8.30 1.34 -9.22
CA LEU A 71 -8.28 1.23 -7.76
C LEU A 71 -9.67 0.98 -7.18
N ILE A 72 -10.70 1.67 -7.68
CA ILE A 72 -12.09 1.52 -7.20
C ILE A 72 -12.54 0.06 -7.33
N ASP A 73 -12.25 -0.56 -8.46
CA ASP A 73 -12.58 -1.96 -8.72
C ASP A 73 -11.78 -2.90 -7.79
N ALA A 74 -10.51 -2.58 -7.53
CA ALA A 74 -9.63 -3.41 -6.70
C ALA A 74 -9.97 -3.38 -5.18
N ILE A 75 -10.53 -2.28 -4.66
CA ILE A 75 -10.82 -2.15 -3.22
C ILE A 75 -12.30 -2.41 -2.85
N ASP A 76 -13.14 -2.72 -3.84
CA ASP A 76 -14.60 -2.95 -3.72
C ASP A 76 -15.35 -1.86 -2.91
N GLN A 77 -14.84 -0.63 -2.93
CA GLN A 77 -15.51 0.51 -2.31
C GLN A 77 -15.06 1.84 -2.87
N ARG A 78 -15.88 2.87 -2.66
CA ARG A 78 -15.52 4.23 -3.08
C ARG A 78 -14.33 4.76 -2.25
N PRO A 79 -13.34 5.42 -2.86
CA PRO A 79 -12.23 6.07 -2.17
C PRO A 79 -12.69 7.05 -1.08
N SER A 80 -13.82 7.73 -1.27
CA SER A 80 -14.38 8.60 -0.22
C SER A 80 -14.85 7.83 1.02
N LYS A 81 -15.25 6.56 0.88
CA LYS A 81 -15.65 5.70 2.00
C LYS A 81 -14.41 5.10 2.69
N ALA A 82 -13.41 4.70 1.91
CA ALA A 82 -12.16 4.14 2.42
C ALA A 82 -11.29 5.17 3.15
N TYR A 83 -11.09 6.35 2.54
CA TYR A 83 -10.04 7.30 2.93
C TYR A 83 -10.57 8.61 3.52
N LYS A 84 -11.88 8.73 3.77
CA LYS A 84 -12.42 9.88 4.52
C LYS A 84 -13.13 9.43 5.79
N ARG A 85 -12.65 9.92 6.93
CA ARG A 85 -13.25 9.68 8.25
C ARG A 85 -13.64 11.01 8.87
N SER A 86 -14.90 11.13 9.27
CA SER A 86 -15.45 12.36 9.89
C SER A 86 -15.19 13.64 9.07
N GLY A 87 -15.22 13.53 7.73
CA GLY A 87 -15.00 14.65 6.81
C GLY A 87 -13.52 15.02 6.57
N LYS A 88 -12.57 14.33 7.18
CA LYS A 88 -11.13 14.50 6.96
C LYS A 88 -10.55 13.33 6.17
N LEU A 89 -9.49 13.60 5.40
CA LEU A 89 -8.74 12.54 4.73
C LEU A 89 -7.90 11.79 5.76
N ASP A 90 -8.01 10.47 5.76
CA ASP A 90 -7.27 9.55 6.62
C ASP A 90 -6.53 8.55 5.72
N ILE A 91 -5.36 8.99 5.24
CA ILE A 91 -4.54 8.28 4.25
C ILE A 91 -3.23 7.80 4.88
N ALA A 92 -2.69 8.54 5.83
CA ALA A 92 -1.42 8.23 6.48
C ALA A 92 -1.47 6.84 7.13
N GLY A 93 -0.40 6.07 6.95
CA GLY A 93 -0.31 4.68 7.36
C GLY A 93 -0.73 3.67 6.30
N ASN A 94 -1.38 4.09 5.20
CA ASN A 94 -1.72 3.18 4.10
C ASN A 94 -0.55 2.95 3.15
N VAL A 95 -0.65 1.87 2.38
CA VAL A 95 0.30 1.46 1.36
C VAL A 95 -0.41 1.24 0.03
N ALA A 96 0.34 1.32 -1.06
CA ALA A 96 -0.16 1.15 -2.40
C ALA A 96 0.81 0.41 -3.30
N ILE A 97 0.27 -0.29 -4.29
CA ILE A 97 1.02 -0.79 -5.44
C ILE A 97 0.83 0.18 -6.59
N VAL A 98 1.95 0.65 -7.13
CA VAL A 98 1.99 1.61 -8.23
C VAL A 98 2.62 0.94 -9.45
N ALA A 99 1.90 1.00 -10.57
CA ALA A 99 2.38 0.52 -11.85
C ALA A 99 3.52 1.41 -12.39
N ASP A 100 4.20 0.95 -13.44
CA ASP A 100 5.38 1.63 -13.99
C ASP A 100 5.06 3.00 -14.58
N GLU A 101 3.86 3.15 -15.15
CA GLU A 101 3.31 4.43 -15.63
C GLU A 101 2.92 5.40 -14.50
N GLY A 102 2.99 4.97 -13.24
CA GLY A 102 2.72 5.79 -12.06
C GLY A 102 1.27 5.70 -11.54
N THR A 103 0.42 4.90 -12.17
CA THR A 103 -0.97 4.66 -11.74
C THR A 103 -1.02 3.75 -10.52
N VAL A 104 -1.82 4.10 -9.52
CA VAL A 104 -2.07 3.23 -8.36
C VAL A 104 -3.03 2.10 -8.77
N ARG A 105 -2.59 0.85 -8.65
CA ARG A 105 -3.39 -0.34 -9.02
C ARG A 105 -4.17 -0.91 -7.84
N TRP A 106 -3.61 -0.76 -6.64
CA TRP A 106 -4.21 -1.21 -5.39
C TRP A 106 -3.70 -0.33 -4.23
N ALA A 107 -4.52 -0.16 -3.20
CA ALA A 107 -4.09 0.48 -1.96
C ALA A 107 -4.85 -0.12 -0.77
N SER A 108 -4.15 -0.24 0.36
CA SER A 108 -4.75 -0.67 1.63
C SER A 108 -5.85 0.30 2.03
N THR A 109 -6.94 -0.22 2.61
CA THR A 109 -8.05 0.62 3.11
C THR A 109 -8.07 0.72 4.63
N LEU A 110 -7.22 -0.06 5.30
CA LEU A 110 -6.98 -0.01 6.73
C LEU A 110 -5.50 0.34 6.98
N PRO A 111 -5.21 1.46 7.67
CA PRO A 111 -3.85 1.74 8.10
C PRO A 111 -3.48 0.83 9.28
N GLY A 112 -2.21 0.44 9.39
CA GLY A 112 -1.75 -0.38 10.50
C GLY A 112 -2.00 -1.88 10.31
N TYR A 113 -2.23 -2.58 11.42
CA TYR A 113 -2.52 -4.01 11.49
C TYR A 113 -4.03 -4.29 11.48
N THR A 114 -4.39 -5.50 11.09
CA THR A 114 -5.75 -6.05 11.15
C THR A 114 -6.32 -6.30 12.52
N ASP A 115 -5.50 -6.28 13.57
CA ASP A 115 -5.93 -6.56 14.93
C ASP A 115 -7.14 -5.69 15.32
N GLY A 116 -8.31 -6.33 15.45
CA GLY A 116 -9.58 -5.67 15.79
C GLY A 116 -10.59 -5.49 14.64
N TYR A 117 -10.25 -5.87 13.40
CA TYR A 117 -11.12 -5.70 12.22
C TYR A 117 -11.88 -6.97 11.80
N GLY A 118 -11.57 -8.13 12.40
CA GLY A 118 -12.23 -9.41 12.12
C GLY A 118 -11.44 -10.31 11.16
N PRO A 119 -11.89 -11.57 10.94
CA PRO A 119 -11.31 -12.43 9.92
C PRO A 119 -11.45 -11.74 8.55
N ASP A 120 -10.48 -11.94 7.67
CA ASP A 120 -10.43 -11.41 6.29
C ASP A 120 -10.01 -9.94 6.13
N ALA A 121 -9.76 -9.21 7.22
CA ALA A 121 -9.21 -7.84 7.13
C ALA A 121 -7.74 -7.81 6.61
N GLY A 122 -7.07 -8.98 6.59
CA GLY A 122 -5.62 -9.12 6.34
C GLY A 122 -5.18 -8.53 5.02
N SER A 123 -5.98 -8.78 3.99
CA SER A 123 -5.76 -8.27 2.63
C SER A 123 -5.97 -6.76 2.50
N GLN A 124 -6.51 -6.09 3.53
CA GLN A 124 -6.84 -4.66 3.50
C GLN A 124 -5.92 -3.82 4.39
N ALA A 125 -5.17 -4.45 5.30
CA ALA A 125 -4.31 -3.78 6.27
C ALA A 125 -2.90 -3.55 5.74
N ALA A 126 -2.40 -2.34 5.96
CA ALA A 126 -1.12 -1.91 5.40
C ALA A 126 0.09 -2.67 5.96
N MET A 127 0.12 -2.93 7.27
CA MET A 127 1.27 -3.57 7.92
C MET A 127 1.33 -5.06 7.61
N ASP A 128 0.18 -5.75 7.67
CA ASP A 128 0.10 -7.17 7.30
C ASP A 128 0.53 -7.37 5.83
N PHE A 129 0.10 -6.46 4.95
CA PHE A 129 0.57 -6.46 3.55
C PHE A 129 2.09 -6.30 3.44
N LEU A 130 2.68 -5.30 4.11
CA LEU A 130 4.12 -5.04 4.05
C LEU A 130 4.95 -6.22 4.61
N GLU A 131 4.50 -6.81 5.71
CA GLU A 131 5.16 -7.98 6.30
C GLU A 131 5.11 -9.18 5.37
N ASP A 132 3.95 -9.44 4.76
CA ASP A 132 3.79 -10.56 3.82
C ASP A 132 4.71 -10.42 2.60
N ILE A 133 4.83 -9.22 2.02
CA ILE A 133 5.69 -9.01 0.85
C ILE A 133 7.17 -8.93 1.19
N ALA A 134 7.53 -8.49 2.40
CA ALA A 134 8.92 -8.50 2.85
C ALA A 134 9.42 -9.94 3.05
N ILE A 135 8.54 -10.86 3.46
CA ILE A 135 8.86 -12.30 3.56
C ILE A 135 8.92 -12.93 2.17
N SER A 136 7.86 -12.78 1.38
CA SER A 136 7.78 -13.29 0.02
C SER A 136 6.85 -12.41 -0.80
N PRO A 137 7.35 -11.63 -1.78
CA PRO A 137 6.52 -10.75 -2.58
C PRO A 137 5.32 -11.45 -3.23
N SER A 138 5.51 -12.71 -3.63
CA SER A 138 4.46 -13.56 -4.21
C SER A 138 3.23 -13.76 -3.32
N ASN A 139 3.32 -13.49 -2.01
CA ASN A 139 2.20 -13.61 -1.08
C ASN A 139 1.08 -12.60 -1.40
N ARG A 140 1.44 -11.42 -1.90
CA ARG A 140 0.49 -10.33 -2.15
C ARG A 140 0.70 -9.59 -3.47
N VAL A 141 1.86 -9.78 -4.09
CA VAL A 141 2.25 -9.13 -5.33
C VAL A 141 2.57 -10.22 -6.34
N CYS A 142 1.67 -10.40 -7.30
CA CYS A 142 1.98 -11.25 -8.44
C CYS A 142 2.94 -10.51 -9.37
N VAL A 143 4.19 -10.99 -9.43
CA VAL A 143 5.27 -10.39 -10.22
C VAL A 143 4.97 -10.43 -11.73
N GLU A 144 4.12 -11.36 -12.19
CA GLU A 144 3.70 -11.50 -13.59
C GLU A 144 2.30 -10.89 -13.89
N CYS A 145 1.39 -10.80 -12.91
CA CYS A 145 -0.05 -10.51 -13.13
C CYS A 145 -0.56 -9.24 -12.43
N LEU A 146 0.20 -8.16 -12.51
CA LEU A 146 -0.04 -6.82 -11.95
C LEU A 146 -1.42 -6.15 -12.18
N HIS A 147 -2.36 -6.81 -12.85
CA HIS A 147 -3.71 -6.28 -13.12
C HIS A 147 -4.81 -6.88 -12.22
N LEU A 148 -4.51 -7.79 -11.28
CA LEU A 148 -5.50 -8.72 -10.71
C LEU A 148 -5.47 -8.88 -9.18
N LEU A 149 -5.13 -7.82 -8.45
CA LEU A 149 -4.97 -7.86 -7.00
C LEU A 149 -6.33 -7.80 -6.27
N ASP A 150 -6.93 -8.95 -5.92
CA ASP A 150 -8.04 -9.06 -4.95
C ASP A 150 -7.69 -9.83 -3.65
N GLY A 151 -6.46 -10.37 -3.55
CA GLY A 151 -5.83 -10.60 -2.24
C GLY A 151 -6.19 -11.89 -1.51
N ASP A 152 -6.59 -12.95 -2.20
CA ASP A 152 -6.58 -14.31 -1.63
C ASP A 152 -6.23 -15.38 -2.71
N GLU A 153 -5.49 -16.43 -2.32
CA GLU A 153 -5.32 -17.74 -3.01
C GLU A 153 -4.06 -18.07 -3.89
N ARG A 154 -3.67 -19.37 -3.86
CA ARG A 154 -2.54 -20.05 -4.59
C ARG A 154 -2.87 -20.44 -6.03
N PHE A 155 -3.90 -19.82 -6.57
CA PHE A 155 -4.46 -20.04 -7.88
C PHE A 155 -4.72 -18.65 -8.45
N CYS A 156 -4.45 -18.42 -9.73
CA CYS A 156 -4.78 -17.15 -10.36
C CYS A 156 -6.15 -17.27 -11.06
N PRO A 157 -7.27 -16.91 -10.39
CA PRO A 157 -8.61 -17.17 -10.90
C PRO A 157 -8.94 -16.44 -12.21
N ASN A 158 -8.17 -15.42 -12.58
CA ASN A 158 -8.46 -14.62 -13.78
C ASN A 158 -7.74 -15.08 -15.07
N CYS A 159 -6.68 -15.88 -14.99
CA CYS A 159 -6.11 -16.56 -16.17
C CYS A 159 -6.31 -18.09 -16.16
N GLY A 160 -6.85 -18.63 -15.06
CA GLY A 160 -7.07 -20.06 -14.90
C GLY A 160 -5.78 -20.87 -14.76
N CYS A 161 -4.64 -20.21 -14.57
CA CYS A 161 -3.37 -20.89 -14.32
C CYS A 161 -3.21 -21.14 -12.82
N GLU A 162 -2.94 -22.39 -12.48
CA GLU A 162 -2.20 -22.68 -11.25
C GLU A 162 -0.81 -22.09 -11.42
N LEU A 163 -0.41 -21.27 -10.45
CA LEU A 163 0.98 -20.83 -10.34
C LEU A 163 1.79 -22.07 -9.91
N PRO A 164 2.93 -22.38 -10.56
CA PRO A 164 3.71 -23.59 -10.24
C PRO A 164 4.21 -23.63 -8.79
#